data_AF-A0AAD5VF62-F1
#
_entry.id   AF-A0AAD5VF62-F1
#
_cell.length_a   1.000
_cell.length_b   1.000
_cell.length_c   1.000
_cell.angle_alpha   90.00
_cell.angle_beta   90.00
_cell.angle_gamma   90.00
#
_symmetry.space_group_name_H-M   'P 1'
#
loop_
_entity.id
_entity.type
_entity.pdbx_description
1 polymer ?
#
loop_
_entity_poly.entity_id
_entity_poly.type
_entity_poly.pdbx_seq_one_letter_code
_entity_poly.pdbx_strand_id
1 'polypeptide(L)'
;MQQFLWAYINEDSPDHGKWTAASLTAARNLEHGPWFARRIHQWSCAFIEDEGDLPYSLYGTWSESIMADEDLQNGVSVHLQTLGKFICASDLQQYINQSDVQSRYGLKKSITLRTAQAWMHYLGYRWELVKNAQYEDGHEREDVVEY
;
A
#
# COMPACT_ATOMS: atom_id res chain seq x y z
N MET A 1 -0.21 -23.59 10.88
CA MET A 1 -0.30 -24.98 10.38
C MET A 1 0.93 -25.80 10.75
N GLN A 2 2.16 -25.34 10.50
CA GLN A 2 3.39 -26.08 10.80
C GLN A 2 3.47 -26.61 12.25
N GLN A 3 3.19 -25.77 13.25
CA GLN A 3 3.19 -26.18 14.67
C GLN A 3 2.16 -27.29 14.97
N PHE A 4 1.01 -27.26 14.30
CA PHE A 4 -0.03 -28.28 14.45
C PHE A 4 0.42 -29.61 13.83
N LEU A 5 0.88 -29.61 12.57
CA LEU A 5 1.33 -30.82 11.88
C LEU A 5 2.52 -31.45 12.62
N TRP A 6 3.44 -30.64 13.13
CA TRP A 6 4.56 -31.11 13.93
C TRP A 6 4.10 -31.80 15.23
N ALA A 7 3.14 -31.20 15.95
CA ALA A 7 2.57 -31.79 17.17
C ALA A 7 1.77 -33.09 16.91
N TYR A 8 1.25 -33.27 15.69
CA TYR A 8 0.53 -34.48 15.29
C TYR A 8 1.48 -35.61 14.85
N ILE A 9 2.53 -35.30 14.10
CA ILE A 9 3.47 -36.28 13.53
C ILE A 9 4.48 -36.76 14.59
N ASN A 10 4.94 -35.88 15.46
CA ASN A 10 5.98 -36.20 16.44
C ASN A 10 5.49 -37.26 17.45
N GLU A 11 6.17 -38.40 17.53
CA GLU A 11 5.84 -39.51 18.45
C GLU A 11 6.04 -39.14 19.93
N ASP A 12 6.93 -38.19 20.22
CA ASP A 12 7.19 -37.68 21.57
C ASP A 12 6.13 -36.66 22.04
N SER A 13 5.23 -36.24 21.14
CA SER A 13 4.17 -35.29 21.46
C SER A 13 3.04 -35.98 22.24
N PRO A 14 2.50 -35.37 23.32
CA PRO A 14 1.36 -35.93 24.05
C PRO A 14 0.08 -36.04 23.17
N ASP A 15 0.05 -35.27 22.09
CA ASP A 15 -1.04 -35.17 21.14
C ASP A 15 -0.76 -35.94 19.82
N HIS A 16 0.25 -36.80 19.82
CA HIS A 16 0.58 -37.68 18.67
C HIS A 16 -0.65 -38.47 18.20
N GLY A 17 -0.90 -38.46 16.89
CA GLY A 17 -2.04 -39.15 16.28
C GLY A 17 -3.42 -38.58 16.64
N LYS A 18 -3.50 -37.53 17.48
CA LYS A 18 -4.76 -36.91 17.93
C LYS A 18 -4.97 -35.56 17.26
N TRP A 19 -5.59 -35.58 16.08
CA TRP A 19 -5.86 -34.40 15.26
C TRP A 19 -6.52 -33.24 16.02
N THR A 20 -7.55 -33.53 16.81
CA THR A 20 -8.28 -32.53 17.60
C THR A 20 -7.42 -31.94 18.72
N ALA A 21 -6.70 -32.77 19.47
CA ALA A 21 -5.89 -32.32 20.60
C ALA A 21 -4.70 -31.47 20.11
N ALA A 22 -3.97 -31.96 19.10
CA ALA A 22 -2.82 -31.26 18.52
C ALA A 22 -3.19 -29.88 17.97
N SER A 23 -4.35 -29.77 17.29
CA SER A 23 -4.81 -28.48 16.74
C SER A 23 -5.21 -27.48 17.82
N LEU A 24 -5.77 -27.97 18.93
CA LEU A 24 -6.23 -27.16 20.02
C LEU A 24 -5.04 -26.67 20.85
N THR A 25 -4.05 -27.53 21.08
CA THR A 25 -2.76 -27.17 21.66
C THR A 25 -2.05 -26.14 20.79
N ALA A 26 -1.97 -26.35 19.48
CA ALA A 26 -1.38 -25.38 18.55
C ALA A 26 -2.14 -24.03 18.55
N ALA A 27 -3.47 -24.04 18.56
CA ALA A 27 -4.26 -22.82 18.66
C ALA A 27 -4.03 -22.08 19.98
N ARG A 28 -3.99 -22.79 21.10
CA ARG A 28 -3.68 -22.22 22.42
C ARG A 28 -2.28 -21.63 22.49
N ASN A 29 -1.29 -22.30 21.92
CA ASN A 29 0.09 -21.81 21.84
C ASN A 29 0.20 -20.53 21.00
N LEU A 30 -0.75 -20.30 20.10
CA LEU A 30 -0.89 -19.08 19.30
C LEU A 30 -1.91 -18.11 19.90
N GLU A 31 -2.26 -18.26 21.17
CA GLU A 31 -3.21 -17.41 21.91
C GLU A 31 -4.62 -17.32 21.27
N HIS A 32 -5.00 -18.35 20.52
CA HIS A 32 -6.28 -18.45 19.84
C HIS A 32 -7.20 -19.51 20.47
N GLY A 33 -8.50 -19.36 20.22
CA GLY A 33 -9.55 -20.24 20.73
C GLY A 33 -9.90 -21.44 19.82
N PRO A 34 -10.92 -22.24 20.20
CA PRO A 34 -11.35 -23.44 19.48
C PRO A 34 -11.77 -23.20 18.02
N TRP A 35 -12.24 -22.00 17.70
CA TRP A 35 -12.56 -21.61 16.31
C TRP A 35 -11.33 -21.68 15.41
N PHE A 36 -10.19 -21.20 15.90
CA PHE A 36 -8.94 -21.20 15.14
C PHE A 36 -8.40 -22.63 14.97
N ALA A 37 -8.58 -23.50 15.97
CA ALA A 37 -8.25 -24.92 15.85
C ALA A 37 -9.03 -25.60 14.71
N ARG A 38 -10.35 -25.33 14.60
CA ARG A 38 -11.17 -25.82 13.47
C ARG A 38 -10.69 -25.26 12.13
N ARG A 39 -10.25 -24.00 12.11
CA ARG A 39 -9.73 -23.36 10.90
C ARG A 39 -8.39 -23.97 10.47
N ILE A 40 -7.51 -24.28 11.42
CA ILE A 40 -6.26 -25.03 11.18
C ILE A 40 -6.56 -26.39 10.57
N HIS A 41 -7.59 -27.12 11.04
CA HIS A 41 -8.00 -28.39 10.43
C HIS A 41 -8.41 -28.22 8.98
N GLN A 42 -9.30 -27.27 8.70
CA GLN A 42 -9.78 -27.02 7.34
C GLN A 42 -8.62 -26.71 6.40
N TRP A 43 -7.72 -25.81 6.81
CA TRP A 43 -6.55 -25.46 6.00
C TRP A 43 -5.56 -26.62 5.85
N SER A 44 -5.39 -27.46 6.87
CA SER A 44 -4.49 -28.60 6.77
C SER A 44 -5.06 -29.70 5.87
N CYS A 45 -6.38 -29.93 5.90
CA CYS A 45 -7.06 -30.83 4.96
C CYS A 45 -6.98 -30.30 3.53
N ALA A 46 -7.29 -29.02 3.31
CA ALA A 46 -7.18 -28.39 1.99
C ALA A 46 -5.75 -28.48 1.45
N PHE A 47 -4.74 -28.21 2.28
CA PHE A 47 -3.33 -28.33 1.91
C PHE A 47 -2.89 -29.78 1.58
N ILE A 48 -3.46 -30.78 2.24
CA ILE A 48 -3.19 -32.20 1.93
C ILE A 48 -3.85 -32.60 0.60
N GLU A 49 -5.02 -32.04 0.29
CA GLU A 49 -5.75 -32.29 -0.95
C GLU A 49 -5.12 -31.56 -2.15
N ASP A 50 -4.66 -30.32 -1.95
CA ASP A 50 -3.95 -29.49 -2.93
C ASP A 50 -2.84 -28.70 -2.22
N GLU A 51 -1.58 -29.02 -2.53
CA GLU A 51 -0.40 -28.34 -1.97
C GLU A 51 -0.39 -26.82 -2.29
N GLY A 52 -1.11 -26.40 -3.34
CA GLY A 52 -1.26 -24.99 -3.72
C GLY A 52 -2.32 -24.22 -2.92
N ASP A 53 -3.22 -24.88 -2.19
CA ASP A 53 -4.34 -24.22 -1.50
C ASP A 53 -3.96 -23.73 -0.09
N LEU A 54 -3.05 -22.76 -0.07
CA LEU A 54 -2.65 -22.07 1.16
C LEU A 54 -3.70 -21.02 1.57
N PRO A 55 -3.92 -20.81 2.87
CA PRO A 55 -4.87 -19.81 3.34
C PRO A 55 -4.43 -18.41 2.90
N TYR A 56 -5.20 -17.82 1.98
CA TYR A 56 -5.02 -16.44 1.55
C TYR A 56 -5.31 -15.46 2.70
N SER A 57 -4.34 -14.61 3.01
CA SER A 57 -4.56 -13.45 3.85
C SER A 57 -5.32 -12.39 3.05
N LEU A 58 -6.58 -12.16 3.40
CA LEU A 58 -7.38 -11.05 2.85
C LEU A 58 -6.95 -9.68 3.40
N TYR A 59 -5.92 -9.64 4.24
CA TYR A 59 -5.43 -8.42 4.86
C TYR A 59 -4.80 -7.50 3.81
N GLY A 60 -5.30 -6.28 3.69
CA GLY A 60 -4.82 -5.28 2.73
C GLY A 60 -5.47 -5.33 1.35
N THR A 61 -6.30 -6.35 1.04
CA THR A 61 -7.00 -6.44 -0.26
C THR A 61 -8.17 -5.45 -0.39
N TRP A 62 -8.62 -4.88 0.73
CA TRP A 62 -9.90 -4.13 0.81
C TRP A 62 -9.73 -2.61 0.82
N SER A 63 -8.49 -2.11 0.74
CA SER A 63 -8.21 -0.68 0.77
C SER A 63 -7.46 -0.26 -0.50
N GLU A 64 -8.16 -0.22 -1.63
CA GLU A 64 -7.66 0.51 -2.78
C GLU A 64 -7.65 1.99 -2.45
N SER A 65 -6.48 2.63 -2.54
CA SER A 65 -6.39 4.08 -2.38
C SER A 65 -7.15 4.75 -3.51
N ILE A 66 -7.87 5.86 -3.25
CA ILE A 66 -8.55 6.62 -4.32
C ILE A 66 -7.59 7.09 -5.42
N MET A 67 -6.30 7.18 -5.12
CA MET A 67 -5.27 7.45 -6.10
C MET A 67 -5.11 6.33 -7.13
N ALA A 68 -5.77 5.18 -7.01
CA ALA A 68 -5.83 4.18 -8.09
C ALA A 68 -6.72 4.64 -9.27
N ASP A 69 -7.55 5.67 -9.08
CA ASP A 69 -8.34 6.29 -10.13
C ASP A 69 -7.43 7.10 -11.07
N GLU A 70 -7.28 6.62 -12.32
CA GLU A 70 -6.43 7.23 -13.35
C GLU A 70 -6.89 8.66 -13.70
N ASP A 71 -8.19 8.96 -13.66
CA ASP A 71 -8.70 10.30 -13.98
C ASP A 71 -8.27 11.30 -12.92
N LEU A 72 -8.30 10.90 -11.65
CA LEU A 72 -7.80 11.71 -10.54
C LEU A 72 -6.28 11.90 -10.63
N GLN A 73 -5.52 10.84 -10.91
CA GLN A 73 -4.06 10.93 -11.07
C GLN A 73 -3.69 11.92 -12.18
N ASN A 74 -4.35 11.81 -13.33
CA ASN A 74 -4.09 12.65 -14.50
C ASN A 74 -4.46 14.11 -14.21
N GLY A 75 -5.65 14.36 -13.62
CA GLY A 75 -6.09 15.71 -13.26
C GLY A 75 -5.15 16.40 -12.28
N VAL A 76 -4.68 15.66 -11.27
CA VAL A 76 -3.68 16.14 -10.32
C VAL A 76 -2.36 16.45 -11.03
N SER A 77 -1.86 15.53 -11.85
CA SER A 77 -0.57 15.69 -12.52
C SER A 77 -0.55 16.89 -13.47
N VAL A 78 -1.63 17.11 -14.23
CA VAL A 78 -1.79 18.28 -15.08
C VAL A 78 -1.75 19.56 -14.25
N HIS A 79 -2.49 19.62 -13.13
CA HIS A 79 -2.48 20.80 -12.27
C HIS A 79 -1.09 21.09 -11.70
N LEU A 80 -0.40 20.06 -11.18
CA LEU A 80 0.94 20.21 -10.63
C LEU A 80 1.95 20.68 -11.69
N GLN A 81 1.85 20.20 -12.94
CA GLN A 81 2.70 20.68 -14.05
C GLN A 81 2.48 22.17 -14.36
N THR A 82 1.25 22.68 -14.20
CA THR A 82 0.99 24.13 -14.42
C THR A 82 1.64 25.05 -13.39
N LEU A 83 1.99 24.54 -12.20
CA LEU A 83 2.64 25.30 -11.13
C LEU A 83 4.15 25.48 -11.36
N GLY A 84 4.75 24.72 -12.27
CA GLY A 84 6.15 24.88 -12.68
C GLY A 84 7.13 23.96 -11.94
N LYS A 85 8.39 24.40 -11.81
CA LYS A 85 9.52 23.58 -11.34
C LYS A 85 9.50 23.28 -9.84
N PHE A 86 8.95 24.18 -9.02
CA PHE A 86 9.00 24.09 -7.56
C PHE A 86 7.61 23.82 -7.02
N ILE A 87 7.29 22.53 -6.85
CA ILE A 87 5.98 22.05 -6.42
C ILE A 87 6.11 21.49 -5.00
N CYS A 88 5.17 21.85 -4.14
CA CYS A 88 5.10 21.38 -2.76
C CYS A 88 3.84 20.53 -2.51
N ALA A 89 3.88 19.71 -1.46
CA ALA A 89 2.71 18.93 -1.02
C ALA A 89 1.55 19.80 -0.53
N SER A 90 1.83 21.04 -0.11
CA SER A 90 0.82 22.05 0.19
C SER A 90 -0.01 22.41 -1.04
N ASP A 91 0.60 22.43 -2.22
CA ASP A 91 -0.06 22.89 -3.44
C ASP A 91 -1.06 21.84 -3.91
N LEU A 92 -0.65 20.56 -3.84
CA LEU A 92 -1.56 19.43 -4.02
C LEU A 92 -2.71 19.47 -3.00
N GLN A 93 -2.41 19.75 -1.73
CA GLN A 93 -3.42 19.84 -0.69
C GLN A 93 -4.43 20.95 -0.98
N GLN A 94 -3.96 22.14 -1.38
CA GLN A 94 -4.83 23.26 -1.71
C GLN A 94 -5.72 22.94 -2.91
N TYR A 95 -5.16 22.36 -3.97
CA TYR A 95 -5.91 21.96 -5.15
C TYR A 95 -7.03 20.96 -4.83
N ILE A 96 -6.70 19.86 -4.15
CA ILE A 96 -7.67 18.81 -3.80
C ILE A 96 -8.70 19.31 -2.78
N ASN A 97 -8.37 20.31 -1.96
CA ASN A 97 -9.30 20.87 -0.99
C ASN A 97 -10.25 21.94 -1.57
N GLN A 98 -10.11 22.30 -2.85
CA GLN A 98 -11.10 23.14 -3.54
C GLN A 98 -12.42 22.38 -3.69
N SER A 99 -13.54 23.02 -3.33
CA SER A 99 -14.88 22.43 -3.38
C SER A 99 -15.23 21.85 -4.75
N ASP A 100 -14.77 22.50 -5.80
CA ASP A 100 -15.10 22.15 -7.19
C ASP A 100 -14.38 20.87 -7.61
N VAL A 101 -13.12 20.73 -7.20
CA VAL A 101 -12.30 19.52 -7.41
C VAL A 101 -12.85 18.36 -6.58
N GLN A 102 -13.21 18.61 -5.33
CA GLN A 102 -13.82 17.57 -4.47
C GLN A 102 -15.14 17.07 -5.05
N SER A 103 -15.98 17.98 -5.55
CA SER A 103 -17.26 17.62 -6.17
C SER A 103 -17.06 16.83 -7.45
N ARG A 104 -16.06 17.20 -8.27
CA ARG A 104 -15.73 16.51 -9.53
C ARG A 104 -15.31 15.06 -9.31
N TYR A 105 -14.52 14.79 -8.27
CA TYR A 105 -14.00 13.44 -7.98
C TYR A 105 -14.74 12.72 -6.84
N GLY A 106 -15.88 13.27 -6.37
CA GLY A 106 -16.70 12.64 -5.32
C GLY A 106 -16.03 12.55 -3.93
N LEU A 107 -15.02 13.38 -3.66
CA LEU A 107 -14.28 13.39 -2.41
C LEU A 107 -15.11 14.02 -1.28
N LYS A 108 -15.44 13.22 -0.26
CA LYS A 108 -16.22 13.69 0.91
C LYS A 108 -15.38 14.37 1.99
N LYS A 109 -14.06 14.20 1.95
CA LYS A 109 -13.13 14.67 2.98
C LYS A 109 -11.99 15.43 2.34
N SER A 110 -11.59 16.52 2.98
CA SER A 110 -10.34 17.19 2.67
C SER A 110 -9.16 16.29 3.01
N ILE A 111 -8.10 16.44 2.22
CA ILE A 111 -6.86 15.73 2.46
C ILE A 111 -5.99 16.51 3.44
N THR A 112 -5.29 15.76 4.29
CA THR A 112 -4.25 16.32 5.16
C THR A 112 -2.94 16.45 4.39
N LEU A 113 -2.03 17.29 4.91
CA LEU A 113 -0.69 17.44 4.32
C LEU A 113 0.04 16.09 4.23
N ARG A 114 -0.11 15.21 5.22
CA ARG A 114 0.51 13.88 5.23
C ARG A 114 -0.02 12.99 4.11
N THR A 115 -1.32 13.08 3.83
CA THR A 115 -1.95 12.37 2.71
C THR A 115 -1.44 12.90 1.38
N ALA A 116 -1.33 14.23 1.24
CA ALA A 116 -0.75 14.85 0.05
C ALA A 116 0.70 14.42 -0.20
N GLN A 117 1.53 14.32 0.85
CA GLN A 117 2.90 13.80 0.75
C GLN A 117 2.93 12.34 0.26
N ALA A 118 2.11 11.47 0.83
CA ALA A 118 2.01 10.08 0.40
C ALA A 118 1.56 9.96 -1.06
N TRP A 119 0.63 10.82 -1.48
CA TRP A 119 0.14 10.90 -2.86
C TRP A 119 1.21 11.37 -3.84
N MET A 120 2.03 12.36 -3.47
CA MET A 120 3.16 12.78 -4.32
C MET A 120 4.19 11.67 -4.50
N HIS A 121 4.49 10.93 -3.44
CA HIS A 121 5.34 9.74 -3.55
C HIS A 121 4.73 8.67 -4.47
N TYR A 122 3.42 8.43 -4.37
CA TYR A 122 2.72 7.50 -5.25
C TYR A 122 2.76 7.92 -6.72
N LEU A 123 2.62 9.22 -7.00
CA LEU A 123 2.75 9.82 -8.34
C LEU A 123 4.20 9.87 -8.85
N GLY A 124 5.17 9.38 -8.08
CA GLY A 124 6.57 9.30 -8.49
C GLY A 124 7.41 10.56 -8.28
N TYR A 125 6.88 11.58 -7.60
CA TYR A 125 7.64 12.79 -7.30
C TYR A 125 8.73 12.56 -6.25
N ARG A 126 9.90 13.18 -6.46
CA ARG A 126 11.07 13.10 -5.56
C ARG A 126 11.66 14.47 -5.32
N TRP A 127 11.76 14.86 -4.05
CA TRP A 127 12.38 16.13 -3.65
C TRP A 127 13.87 15.92 -3.50
N GLU A 128 14.60 16.36 -4.52
CA GLU A 128 16.05 16.37 -4.52
C GLU A 128 16.53 17.81 -4.59
N LEU A 129 17.62 18.09 -3.86
CA LEU A 129 18.31 19.35 -4.02
C LEU A 129 18.97 19.32 -5.40
N VAL A 130 18.55 20.24 -6.28
CA VAL A 130 19.13 20.37 -7.62
C VAL A 130 20.64 20.55 -7.44
N LYS A 131 21.41 19.52 -7.81
CA LYS A 131 22.86 19.62 -7.83
C LYS A 131 23.19 20.57 -8.98
N ASN A 132 23.60 21.80 -8.66
CA ASN A 132 24.13 22.73 -9.65
C ASN A 132 25.44 22.15 -10.20
N ALA A 133 25.31 21.24 -11.16
CA ALA A 133 26.40 20.80 -12.00
C ALA A 133 25.98 21.15 -13.42
N GLN A 134 26.59 22.23 -13.91
CA GLN A 134 26.54 22.74 -15.28
C GLN A 134 25.48 23.82 -15.55
N TYR A 135 25.96 24.96 -16.06
CA TYR A 135 25.14 26.05 -16.58
C TYR A 135 24.29 25.53 -17.74
N GLU A 136 22.96 25.74 -17.68
CA GLU A 136 22.11 25.73 -18.86
C GLU A 136 22.44 27.02 -19.65
N ASP A 137 23.42 26.93 -20.55
CA ASP A 137 23.70 27.97 -21.54
C ASP A 137 22.67 27.89 -22.67
N GLY A 138 22.22 29.07 -23.12
CA GLY A 138 21.39 29.22 -24.32
C GLY A 138 20.01 29.85 -24.13
N HIS A 139 19.84 30.87 -23.28
CA HIS A 139 18.77 31.85 -23.52
C HIS A 139 19.40 33.09 -24.17
N GLU A 140 19.26 33.15 -25.50
CA GLU A 140 19.62 34.29 -26.33
C GLU A 140 19.02 35.57 -25.73
N ARG A 141 19.88 36.53 -25.38
CA ARG A 141 19.43 37.88 -25.02
C ARG A 141 19.08 38.62 -26.30
N GLU A 142 17.87 39.18 -26.38
CA GLU A 142 17.45 40.07 -27.48
C GLU A 142 18.25 41.39 -27.54
N ASP A 143 19.01 41.73 -26.49
CA ASP A 143 19.77 42.98 -26.38
C ASP A 143 21.24 42.89 -26.81
N VAL A 144 21.55 42.20 -27.91
CA VAL A 144 22.84 42.41 -28.61
C VAL A 144 22.71 43.71 -29.41
N VAL A 145 22.89 44.81 -28.69
CA VAL A 145 22.90 46.18 -29.19
C VAL A 145 24.14 46.42 -30.06
N GLU A 146 23.87 47.06 -31.21
CA GLU A 146 24.72 47.64 -32.25
C GLU A 146 26.24 47.79 -32.03
N TYR A 147 26.99 47.46 -33.08
CA TYR A 147 28.04 48.34 -33.64
C TYR A 147 28.16 48.17 -35.15
#